data_AF-A0A832K949-F1
#
_entry.id   AF-A0A832K949-F1
#
_cell.length_a   1.000
_cell.length_b   1.000
_cell.length_c   1.000
_cell.angle_alpha   90.00
_cell.angle_beta   90.00
_cell.angle_gamma   90.00
#
_symmetry.space_group_name_H-M   'P 1'
#
loop_
_entity.id
_entity.type
_entity.pdbx_description
1 polymer ?
#
loop_
_entity_poly.entity_id
_entity_poly.type
_entity_poly.pdbx_seq_one_letter_code
_entity_poly.pdbx_strand_id
1 'polypeptide(L)'
;MKQLKHLLIATILGTFLHQAALAAIIVVNTADNTDFGAGKTNLWLAITLANTNGEPTNTIHFNIPGAGPHYLVTPPFYAPGGTPALGGGYPIITNHNLTIDGYSQPGASPNTNPILGTNNAVLKIVIDSRAANYTPDANHPLAVGAETMNYALITGKSYGSVANGGWAGFGAADAAQIGIFAASNITIKGLCFLNDYFPGANNLSVASIALAADYPPDVPLDSVHHYPDYNLHVAGCWFNLVPDGVTVVDGGYNAVRVQRHKSTGSSNGYNVGRWSPSGTTVGVSKNSANPRAEFNIIMSQSQGTAIQGERTRYCGNFFNVLADGMTQYFPDPQRYPGDPPANYPVPTTAFIGGSYAGYDVIGTDGDGVNDADERNVFAGLPRKRSNGCAQIDHQCGCYNIKVAGNYIGVAVDGITRWTNSCTPFRFSNRPDTPTNCVFGTEFDGVSDDLEANVICNNWPLDYWFEYPEYEPDVSLYYAGQLSPRYQAGAPPGVVRGVVRVPPWNKPGARKPVGDPSRMAWSKSNSVGVTPVSGR
;
A
#
# COMPACT_ATOMS: atom_id res chain seq x y z
N MET A 1 -30.67 -72.64 -36.09
CA MET A 1 -31.04 -71.38 -35.42
C MET A 1 -29.96 -70.35 -35.76
N LYS A 2 -30.36 -69.31 -36.49
CA LYS A 2 -29.49 -68.31 -37.14
C LYS A 2 -29.34 -67.06 -36.25
N GLN A 3 -28.18 -66.41 -36.38
CA GLN A 3 -27.86 -64.97 -36.22
C GLN A 3 -27.72 -64.35 -34.80
N LEU A 4 -26.56 -63.71 -34.55
CA LEU A 4 -26.37 -62.24 -34.41
C LEU A 4 -24.85 -61.94 -34.22
N LYS A 5 -24.11 -61.48 -35.25
CA LYS A 5 -23.75 -60.09 -35.63
C LYS A 5 -22.78 -59.33 -34.68
N HIS A 6 -21.52 -59.27 -35.11
CA HIS A 6 -20.58 -58.14 -35.23
C HIS A 6 -20.86 -56.80 -34.49
N LEU A 7 -19.83 -56.27 -33.79
CA LEU A 7 -18.99 -55.09 -34.17
C LEU A 7 -18.72 -54.06 -33.04
N LEU A 8 -17.42 -53.79 -32.81
CA LEU A 8 -16.74 -52.48 -32.72
C LEU A 8 -16.40 -51.76 -31.38
N ILE A 9 -15.16 -51.26 -31.40
CA ILE A 9 -14.50 -50.11 -30.72
C ILE A 9 -13.81 -50.39 -29.37
N ALA A 10 -12.50 -50.64 -29.46
CA ALA A 10 -11.55 -50.35 -28.39
C ALA A 10 -11.23 -48.84 -28.41
N THR A 11 -11.67 -48.11 -27.38
CA THR A 11 -11.23 -46.74 -27.12
C THR A 11 -10.09 -46.80 -26.12
N ILE A 12 -8.88 -46.45 -26.56
CA ILE A 12 -7.75 -46.16 -25.68
C ILE A 12 -8.11 -44.90 -24.91
N LEU A 13 -8.63 -45.04 -23.69
CA LEU A 13 -8.63 -43.95 -22.72
C LEU A 13 -7.20 -43.80 -22.21
N GLY A 14 -6.44 -42.92 -22.86
CA GLY A 14 -5.23 -42.36 -22.25
C GLY A 14 -5.67 -41.60 -21.00
N THR A 15 -5.47 -42.20 -19.83
CA THR A 15 -5.60 -41.50 -18.56
C THR A 15 -4.50 -40.45 -18.49
N PHE A 16 -4.84 -39.21 -18.87
CA PHE A 16 -4.18 -38.03 -18.33
C PHE A 16 -4.46 -38.00 -16.83
N LEU A 17 -3.65 -38.75 -16.06
CA LEU A 17 -3.45 -38.47 -14.66
C LEU A 17 -2.70 -37.13 -14.60
N HIS A 18 -3.47 -36.03 -14.56
CA HIS A 18 -2.97 -34.78 -14.01
C HIS A 18 -2.67 -35.07 -12.55
N GLN A 19 -1.41 -35.39 -12.26
CA GLN A 19 -0.93 -35.44 -10.90
C GLN A 19 -1.03 -34.02 -10.38
N ALA A 20 -2.03 -33.75 -9.54
CA ALA A 20 -2.10 -32.50 -8.80
C ALA A 20 -0.79 -32.39 -8.00
N ALA A 21 0.11 -31.54 -8.45
CA ALA A 21 1.32 -31.24 -7.72
C ALA A 21 0.92 -30.72 -6.33
N LEU A 22 1.45 -31.34 -5.28
CA LEU A 22 1.12 -30.97 -3.91
C LEU A 22 1.83 -29.66 -3.58
N ALA A 23 1.10 -28.69 -3.02
CA ALA A 23 1.69 -27.44 -2.56
C ALA A 23 2.87 -27.71 -1.62
N ALA A 24 4.05 -27.16 -1.92
CA ALA A 24 5.20 -27.30 -1.05
C ALA A 24 5.10 -26.38 0.17
N ILE A 25 5.31 -26.93 1.36
CA ILE A 25 5.47 -26.17 2.60
C ILE A 25 6.95 -26.13 2.95
N ILE A 26 7.54 -24.94 2.93
CA ILE A 26 8.93 -24.69 3.29
C ILE A 26 8.94 -24.04 4.67
N VAL A 27 9.56 -24.68 5.66
CA VAL A 27 9.51 -24.22 7.06
C VAL A 27 10.79 -23.50 7.44
N VAL A 28 10.69 -22.22 7.75
CA VAL A 28 11.73 -21.44 8.42
C VAL A 28 11.77 -21.87 9.89
N ASN A 29 12.89 -22.41 10.35
CA ASN A 29 13.06 -22.95 11.70
C ASN A 29 14.17 -22.26 12.51
N THR A 30 14.81 -21.25 11.93
CA THR A 30 15.79 -20.40 12.61
C THR A 30 15.63 -18.94 12.19
N ALA A 31 15.82 -18.02 13.14
CA ALA A 31 15.88 -16.57 12.87
C ALA A 31 17.25 -16.12 12.35
N ASP A 32 18.28 -16.95 12.58
CA ASP A 32 19.66 -16.64 12.21
C ASP A 32 19.88 -16.77 10.69
N ASN A 33 19.95 -15.63 10.01
CA ASN A 33 20.20 -15.56 8.57
C ASN A 33 21.67 -15.74 8.18
N THR A 34 22.55 -16.05 9.13
CA THR A 34 23.97 -16.36 8.88
C THR A 34 24.28 -17.86 8.96
N ASP A 35 23.37 -18.67 9.50
CA ASP A 35 23.56 -20.10 9.68
C ASP A 35 22.83 -20.92 8.60
N PHE A 36 23.62 -21.64 7.80
CA PHE A 36 23.18 -22.54 6.72
C PHE A 36 23.55 -24.00 7.00
N GLY A 37 23.83 -24.33 8.26
CA GLY A 37 24.14 -25.69 8.70
C GLY A 37 22.99 -26.67 8.43
N ALA A 38 23.32 -27.96 8.35
CA ALA A 38 22.34 -29.00 8.11
C ALA A 38 21.20 -28.99 9.15
N GLY A 39 19.96 -29.13 8.67
CA GLY A 39 18.76 -29.10 9.51
C GLY A 39 18.23 -27.70 9.85
N LYS A 40 18.95 -26.63 9.48
CA LYS A 40 18.50 -25.25 9.65
C LYS A 40 17.98 -24.68 8.34
N THR A 41 16.87 -23.96 8.43
CA THR A 41 16.26 -23.25 7.30
C THR A 41 15.91 -21.85 7.78
N ASN A 42 16.71 -20.89 7.36
CA ASN A 42 16.44 -19.46 7.54
C ASN A 42 15.58 -18.93 6.38
N LEU A 43 15.11 -17.69 6.49
CA LEU A 43 14.21 -17.10 5.47
C LEU A 43 14.90 -16.94 4.10
N TRP A 44 16.20 -16.63 4.08
CA TRP A 44 16.98 -16.58 2.84
C TRP A 44 16.93 -17.92 2.09
N LEU A 45 17.17 -19.02 2.81
CA LEU A 45 17.15 -20.36 2.22
C LEU A 45 15.73 -20.74 1.79
N ALA A 46 14.72 -20.40 2.60
CA ALA A 46 13.34 -20.69 2.27
C ALA A 46 12.89 -20.02 0.97
N ILE A 47 13.24 -18.75 0.75
CA ILE A 47 12.95 -18.04 -0.51
C ILE A 47 13.72 -18.65 -1.68
N THR A 48 15.00 -18.99 -1.48
CA THR A 48 15.81 -19.66 -2.52
C THR A 48 15.20 -20.99 -2.96
N LEU A 49 14.72 -21.79 -2.00
CA LEU A 49 14.04 -23.06 -2.28
C LEU A 49 12.70 -22.82 -3.00
N ALA A 50 11.90 -21.84 -2.55
CA ALA A 50 10.63 -21.49 -3.19
C ALA A 50 10.81 -21.06 -4.65
N ASN A 51 11.94 -20.42 -4.98
CA ASN A 51 12.27 -20.00 -6.34
C ASN A 51 12.71 -21.16 -7.25
N THR A 52 13.17 -22.29 -6.70
CA THR A 52 13.87 -23.33 -7.47
C THR A 52 13.21 -24.70 -7.44
N ASN A 53 12.28 -24.96 -6.53
CA ASN A 53 11.68 -26.29 -6.36
C ASN A 53 10.70 -26.70 -7.46
N GLY A 54 10.34 -25.81 -8.39
CA GLY A 54 9.50 -26.11 -9.55
C GLY A 54 8.02 -26.37 -9.24
N GLU A 55 7.60 -26.21 -7.98
CA GLU A 55 6.23 -26.45 -7.56
C GLU A 55 5.30 -25.29 -7.98
N PRO A 56 4.07 -25.59 -8.45
CA PRO A 56 3.17 -24.57 -8.97
C PRO A 56 2.57 -23.69 -7.87
N THR A 57 2.64 -24.11 -6.61
CA THR A 57 2.20 -23.33 -5.44
C THR A 57 3.14 -23.60 -4.27
N ASN A 58 3.67 -22.54 -3.67
CA ASN A 58 4.59 -22.62 -2.53
C ASN A 58 4.01 -21.89 -1.32
N THR A 59 4.25 -22.41 -0.12
CA THR A 59 3.97 -21.71 1.13
C THR A 59 5.20 -21.74 2.03
N ILE A 60 5.67 -20.58 2.47
CA ILE A 60 6.70 -20.44 3.49
C ILE A 60 5.99 -20.31 4.85
N HIS A 61 6.25 -21.28 5.73
CA HIS A 61 5.82 -21.30 7.13
C HIS A 61 6.98 -20.97 8.06
N PHE A 62 6.65 -20.63 9.30
CA PHE A 62 7.61 -20.38 10.37
C PHE A 62 7.33 -21.33 11.54
N ASN A 63 8.38 -21.93 12.07
CA ASN A 63 8.35 -22.72 13.29
C ASN A 63 9.70 -22.56 14.01
N ILE A 64 10.02 -21.32 14.35
CA ILE A 64 11.26 -20.96 15.05
C ILE A 64 11.07 -21.25 16.55
N PRO A 65 11.97 -22.03 17.20
CA PRO A 65 11.87 -22.32 18.62
C PRO A 65 11.91 -21.06 19.49
N GLY A 66 11.05 -21.02 20.52
CA GLY A 66 10.96 -19.91 21.47
C GLY A 66 9.68 -19.07 21.31
N ALA A 67 9.40 -18.22 22.29
CA ALA A 67 8.14 -17.48 22.38
C ALA A 67 7.99 -16.33 21.37
N GLY A 68 9.10 -15.89 20.77
CA GLY A 68 9.16 -14.70 19.91
C GLY A 68 8.82 -13.39 20.64
N PRO A 69 8.67 -12.27 19.93
CA PRO A 69 8.83 -12.15 18.47
C PRO A 69 10.26 -12.48 18.04
N HIS A 70 10.38 -13.17 16.91
CA HIS A 70 11.65 -13.55 16.30
C HIS A 70 12.07 -12.48 15.31
N TYR A 71 13.21 -11.85 15.56
CA TYR A 71 13.77 -10.83 14.69
C TYR A 71 14.69 -11.47 13.66
N LEU A 72 14.26 -11.46 12.40
CA LEU A 72 15.00 -11.93 11.26
C LEU A 72 15.71 -10.72 10.67
N VAL A 73 16.95 -10.52 11.11
CA VAL A 73 17.80 -9.44 10.60
C VAL A 73 18.07 -9.71 9.12
N THR A 74 17.80 -8.72 8.26
CA THR A 74 18.03 -8.88 6.81
C THR A 74 19.50 -9.26 6.56
N PRO A 75 19.77 -10.31 5.76
CA PRO A 75 21.12 -10.85 5.58
C PRO A 75 22.14 -9.75 5.22
N PRO A 76 23.30 -9.70 5.89
CA PRO A 76 24.40 -8.85 5.47
C PRO A 76 24.97 -9.32 4.12
N PHE A 77 25.89 -8.55 3.55
CA PHE A 77 26.51 -8.68 2.21
C PHE A 77 27.18 -10.04 1.84
N TYR A 78 26.99 -11.10 2.62
CA TYR A 78 27.65 -12.38 2.42
C TYR A 78 26.62 -13.52 2.29
N ALA A 79 26.64 -14.19 1.14
CA ALA A 79 25.96 -15.47 0.95
C ALA A 79 26.74 -16.61 1.67
N PRO A 80 26.10 -17.77 1.91
CA PRO A 80 26.80 -18.94 2.46
C PRO A 80 28.07 -19.29 1.67
N GLY A 81 29.20 -19.42 2.36
CA GLY A 81 30.51 -19.76 1.78
C GLY A 81 31.59 -18.68 1.87
N GLY A 82 31.29 -17.51 2.47
CA GLY A 82 32.27 -16.44 2.70
C GLY A 82 32.67 -15.67 1.44
N THR A 83 32.11 -16.00 0.29
CA THR A 83 32.20 -15.20 -0.92
C THR A 83 31.36 -13.94 -0.72
N PRO A 84 31.90 -12.73 -0.94
CA PRO A 84 31.09 -11.53 -1.03
C PRO A 84 29.98 -11.77 -2.05
N ALA A 85 28.72 -11.79 -1.59
CA ALA A 85 27.64 -11.52 -2.52
C ALA A 85 27.81 -10.04 -2.85
N LEU A 86 27.77 -9.66 -4.12
CA LEU A 86 27.92 -8.25 -4.48
C LEU A 86 26.86 -7.35 -3.82
N GLY A 87 25.84 -7.93 -3.17
CA GLY A 87 24.86 -7.23 -2.35
C GLY A 87 24.17 -8.13 -1.32
N GLY A 88 24.00 -7.60 -0.11
CA GLY A 88 23.21 -8.24 0.95
C GLY A 88 21.71 -8.18 0.67
N GLY A 89 20.92 -8.87 1.51
CA GLY A 89 19.47 -8.95 1.38
C GLY A 89 18.90 -10.36 1.29
N TYR A 90 17.58 -10.46 1.29
CA TYR A 90 16.89 -11.69 0.91
C TYR A 90 16.91 -11.88 -0.61
N PRO A 91 16.84 -13.13 -1.12
CA PRO A 91 16.72 -13.35 -2.55
C PRO A 91 15.43 -12.71 -3.09
N ILE A 92 15.48 -12.22 -4.32
CA ILE A 92 14.30 -11.71 -5.01
C ILE A 92 13.37 -12.89 -5.31
N ILE A 93 12.09 -12.76 -4.98
CA ILE A 93 11.04 -13.73 -5.31
C ILE A 93 10.76 -13.67 -6.81
N THR A 94 10.94 -14.79 -7.50
CA THR A 94 10.69 -14.92 -8.95
C THR A 94 9.69 -16.00 -9.30
N ASN A 95 9.36 -16.89 -8.35
CA ASN A 95 8.33 -17.91 -8.57
C ASN A 95 6.92 -17.38 -8.29
N HIS A 96 5.95 -17.83 -9.09
CA HIS A 96 4.54 -17.47 -8.96
C HIS A 96 3.87 -18.26 -7.83
N ASN A 97 2.69 -17.83 -7.39
CA ASN A 97 1.83 -18.55 -6.45
C ASN A 97 2.52 -18.88 -5.11
N LEU A 98 3.18 -17.88 -4.52
CA LEU A 98 3.87 -18.01 -3.23
C LEU A 98 3.06 -17.33 -2.13
N THR A 99 2.86 -18.05 -1.02
CA THR A 99 2.40 -17.46 0.24
C THR A 99 3.53 -17.43 1.26
N ILE A 100 3.78 -16.29 1.89
CA ILE A 100 4.62 -16.18 3.09
C ILE A 100 3.68 -15.94 4.27
N ASP A 101 3.57 -16.92 5.16
CA ASP A 101 2.57 -16.94 6.23
C ASP A 101 3.23 -16.78 7.61
N GLY A 102 3.34 -15.54 8.09
CA GLY A 102 3.83 -15.26 9.44
C GLY A 102 2.91 -15.76 10.57
N TYR A 103 1.62 -15.96 10.30
CA TYR A 103 0.68 -16.52 11.28
C TYR A 103 0.88 -18.02 11.52
N SER A 104 1.68 -18.70 10.70
CA SER A 104 2.07 -20.09 10.94
C SER A 104 3.01 -20.27 12.13
N GLN A 105 3.70 -19.20 12.58
CA GLN A 105 4.57 -19.25 13.76
C GLN A 105 3.75 -19.56 15.03
N PRO A 106 4.15 -20.56 15.84
CA PRO A 106 3.51 -20.83 17.13
C PRO A 106 3.33 -19.58 18.00
N GLY A 107 2.10 -19.36 18.45
CA GLY A 107 1.71 -18.21 19.29
C GLY A 107 1.40 -16.93 18.50
N ALA A 108 1.46 -16.94 17.18
CA ALA A 108 0.89 -15.87 16.35
C ALA A 108 -0.61 -16.06 16.16
N SER A 109 -1.35 -14.97 15.95
CA SER A 109 -2.78 -15.02 15.64
C SER A 109 -3.21 -13.82 14.80
N PRO A 110 -4.08 -14.01 13.80
CA PRO A 110 -4.64 -12.90 13.05
C PRO A 110 -5.60 -12.08 13.90
N ASN A 111 -5.84 -10.84 13.46
CA ASN A 111 -6.87 -10.01 14.07
C ASN A 111 -8.27 -10.59 13.84
N THR A 112 -9.12 -10.46 14.85
CA THR A 112 -10.52 -10.92 14.84
C THR A 112 -11.53 -9.80 15.14
N ASN A 113 -11.04 -8.65 15.60
CA ASN A 113 -11.86 -7.47 15.89
C ASN A 113 -12.23 -6.73 14.58
N PRO A 114 -13.39 -6.06 14.53
CA PRO A 114 -13.77 -5.26 13.37
C PRO A 114 -12.80 -4.08 13.20
N ILE A 115 -12.78 -3.45 12.02
CA ILE A 115 -11.82 -2.36 11.72
C ILE A 115 -12.00 -1.11 12.61
N LEU A 116 -13.18 -0.96 13.22
CA LEU A 116 -13.45 0.10 14.20
C LEU A 116 -13.16 -0.31 15.65
N GLY A 117 -12.51 -1.45 15.86
CA GLY A 117 -12.02 -1.90 17.16
C GLY A 117 -10.49 -1.85 17.24
N THR A 118 -9.97 -2.12 18.43
CA THR A 118 -8.54 -2.36 18.64
C THR A 118 -8.09 -3.57 17.84
N ASN A 119 -7.02 -3.43 17.06
CA ASN A 119 -6.40 -4.54 16.35
C ASN A 119 -5.71 -5.48 17.35
N ASN A 120 -6.16 -6.74 17.39
CA ASN A 120 -5.68 -7.74 18.35
C ASN A 120 -4.77 -8.81 17.70
N ALA A 121 -4.23 -8.54 16.52
CA ALA A 121 -3.25 -9.45 15.90
C ALA A 121 -2.03 -9.62 16.80
N VAL A 122 -1.50 -10.85 16.84
CA VAL A 122 -0.25 -11.18 17.51
C VAL A 122 0.75 -11.59 16.43
N LEU A 123 1.71 -10.71 16.16
CA LEU A 123 2.78 -10.97 15.19
C LEU A 123 4.01 -11.52 15.91
N LYS A 124 4.56 -12.62 15.38
CA LYS A 124 5.71 -13.31 15.97
C LYS A 124 6.96 -13.32 15.10
N ILE A 125 6.86 -12.84 13.87
CA ILE A 125 7.99 -12.75 12.92
C ILE A 125 8.18 -11.29 12.56
N VAL A 126 9.41 -10.80 12.78
CA VAL A 126 9.82 -9.43 12.47
C VAL A 126 10.92 -9.47 11.42
N ILE A 127 10.67 -8.88 10.26
CA ILE A 127 11.69 -8.60 9.25
C ILE A 127 12.38 -7.29 9.64
N ASP A 128 13.61 -7.38 10.11
CA ASP A 128 14.32 -6.25 10.74
C ASP A 128 15.47 -5.78 9.86
N SER A 129 15.32 -4.58 9.33
CA SER A 129 16.30 -3.91 8.49
C SER A 129 16.77 -2.58 9.10
N ARG A 130 16.61 -2.40 10.41
CA ARG A 130 17.07 -1.18 11.10
C ARG A 130 18.58 -1.03 11.03
N ALA A 131 19.05 0.20 10.86
CA ALA A 131 20.45 0.55 10.68
C ALA A 131 21.35 0.08 11.85
N ALA A 132 20.83 0.04 13.07
CA ALA A 132 21.55 -0.43 14.26
C ALA A 132 22.01 -1.91 14.17
N ASN A 133 21.43 -2.70 13.26
CA ASN A 133 21.83 -4.08 13.03
C ASN A 133 23.10 -4.22 12.16
N TYR A 134 23.63 -3.11 11.65
CA TYR A 134 24.69 -3.13 10.64
C TYR A 134 25.84 -2.18 11.00
N THR A 135 27.06 -2.58 10.63
CA THR A 135 28.27 -1.75 10.79
C THR A 135 28.69 -1.21 9.43
N PRO A 136 28.64 0.11 9.18
CA PRO A 136 29.13 0.70 7.93
C PRO A 136 30.64 0.52 7.77
N ASP A 137 31.12 0.33 6.54
CA ASP A 137 32.56 0.42 6.22
C ASP A 137 32.81 1.16 4.89
N ALA A 138 34.08 1.40 4.57
CA ALA A 138 34.49 2.21 3.41
C ALA A 138 34.11 1.59 2.05
N ASN A 139 33.92 0.27 1.97
CA ASN A 139 33.49 -0.44 0.77
C ASN A 139 31.97 -0.70 0.76
N HIS A 140 31.32 -0.60 1.92
CA HIS A 140 29.90 -0.84 2.13
C HIS A 140 29.27 0.34 2.90
N PRO A 141 29.17 1.53 2.27
CA PRO A 141 28.64 2.73 2.92
C PRO A 141 27.14 2.63 3.23
N LEU A 142 26.46 1.64 2.63
CA LEU A 142 25.04 1.32 2.83
C LEU A 142 24.95 0.07 3.70
N ALA A 143 24.57 0.23 4.97
CA ALA A 143 24.62 -0.87 5.93
C ALA A 143 23.51 -1.91 5.70
N VAL A 144 22.40 -1.51 5.05
CA VAL A 144 21.22 -2.35 4.78
C VAL A 144 21.15 -2.71 3.29
N GLY A 145 21.34 -3.99 2.96
CA GLY A 145 20.82 -4.68 1.75
C GLY A 145 20.71 -3.89 0.44
N ALA A 146 21.73 -3.11 0.08
CA ALA A 146 21.69 -2.11 -1.00
C ALA A 146 21.39 -2.67 -2.42
N GLU A 147 21.38 -3.99 -2.62
CA GLU A 147 21.10 -4.60 -3.92
C GLU A 147 19.75 -5.31 -4.02
N THR A 148 18.92 -5.26 -2.99
CA THR A 148 17.60 -5.93 -2.99
C THR A 148 16.63 -5.43 -4.07
N MET A 149 16.93 -4.30 -4.73
CA MET A 149 16.27 -3.83 -5.95
C MET A 149 17.27 -3.42 -7.04
N ASN A 150 18.51 -3.91 -7.00
CA ASN A 150 19.44 -3.75 -8.11
C ASN A 150 19.15 -4.78 -9.21
N TYR A 151 18.04 -4.59 -9.90
CA TYR A 151 17.68 -5.38 -11.06
C TYR A 151 18.63 -5.20 -12.27
N ALA A 152 19.71 -4.41 -12.15
CA ALA A 152 20.81 -4.45 -13.10
C ALA A 152 21.66 -5.74 -13.00
N LEU A 153 21.51 -6.50 -11.91
CA LEU A 153 22.24 -7.74 -11.66
C LEU A 153 21.49 -9.01 -12.06
N ILE A 154 20.26 -8.89 -12.59
CA ILE A 154 19.60 -10.02 -13.27
C ILE A 154 20.39 -10.30 -14.56
N THR A 155 21.26 -11.31 -14.50
CA THR A 155 22.20 -11.69 -15.57
C THR A 155 21.50 -11.90 -16.91
N GLY A 156 22.03 -11.26 -17.96
CA GLY A 156 21.66 -11.52 -19.36
C GLY A 156 21.00 -10.37 -20.10
N LYS A 157 20.63 -9.25 -19.45
CA LYS A 157 20.04 -8.08 -20.14
C LYS A 157 20.58 -6.75 -19.58
N SER A 158 21.66 -6.25 -20.20
CA SER A 158 22.12 -4.87 -20.00
C SER A 158 21.16 -3.90 -20.69
N TYR A 159 20.31 -3.22 -19.92
CA TYR A 159 19.58 -2.05 -20.39
C TYR A 159 20.15 -0.81 -19.71
N GLY A 160 20.71 0.09 -20.52
CA GLY A 160 21.39 1.30 -20.05
C GLY A 160 20.48 2.17 -19.19
N SER A 161 21.07 2.80 -18.18
CA SER A 161 20.44 3.87 -17.40
C SER A 161 19.91 4.95 -18.35
N VAL A 162 18.59 5.12 -18.42
CA VAL A 162 18.00 6.26 -19.13
C VAL A 162 18.31 7.53 -18.37
N ALA A 163 19.14 8.39 -18.97
CA ALA A 163 19.62 9.65 -18.41
C ALA A 163 18.56 10.77 -18.33
N ASN A 164 17.26 10.46 -18.41
CA ASN A 164 16.20 11.44 -18.29
C ASN A 164 15.29 11.10 -17.11
N GLY A 165 15.34 11.96 -16.08
CA GLY A 165 14.55 11.88 -14.85
C GLY A 165 13.04 12.03 -15.07
N GLY A 166 12.43 11.04 -15.73
CA GLY A 166 11.02 10.98 -16.04
C GLY A 166 10.26 9.99 -15.17
N TRP A 167 9.98 10.38 -13.93
CA TRP A 167 8.81 10.04 -13.10
C TRP A 167 8.33 8.58 -12.90
N ALA A 168 8.92 7.52 -13.45
CA ALA A 168 8.40 6.15 -13.23
C ALA A 168 9.44 5.02 -13.35
N GLY A 169 9.53 4.19 -12.29
CA GLY A 169 10.27 2.92 -12.22
C GLY A 169 11.28 2.86 -11.06
N PHE A 170 11.77 1.65 -10.75
CA PHE A 170 12.82 1.47 -9.74
C PHE A 170 14.18 1.94 -10.27
N GLY A 171 14.87 2.77 -9.49
CA GLY A 171 16.21 3.29 -9.78
C GLY A 171 17.31 2.55 -9.02
N ALA A 172 18.57 2.91 -9.31
CA ALA A 172 19.76 2.32 -8.66
C ALA A 172 19.90 2.65 -7.15
N ALA A 173 19.05 3.53 -6.63
CA ALA A 173 19.01 3.92 -5.23
C ALA A 173 17.72 3.46 -4.53
N ASP A 174 17.01 2.48 -5.10
CA ASP A 174 15.86 1.84 -4.47
C ASP A 174 16.27 0.47 -3.91
N ALA A 175 15.66 0.05 -2.80
CA ALA A 175 15.88 -1.23 -2.15
C ALA A 175 14.57 -1.75 -1.51
N ALA A 176 14.56 -3.03 -1.12
CA ALA A 176 13.40 -3.63 -0.47
C ALA A 176 13.79 -4.65 0.60
N GLN A 177 13.03 -4.73 1.70
CA GLN A 177 13.21 -5.83 2.65
C GLN A 177 12.78 -7.16 1.98
N ILE A 178 11.64 -7.18 1.30
CA ILE A 178 11.19 -8.30 0.46
C ILE A 178 10.95 -7.81 -0.96
N GLY A 179 11.76 -8.32 -1.89
CA GLY A 179 11.68 -7.99 -3.31
C GLY A 179 11.00 -9.07 -4.14
N ILE A 180 10.15 -8.67 -5.07
CA ILE A 180 9.41 -9.54 -5.99
C ILE A 180 9.67 -9.08 -7.42
N PHE A 181 9.96 -10.00 -8.33
CA PHE A 181 10.21 -9.68 -9.73
C PHE A 181 9.50 -10.60 -10.69
N ALA A 182 8.64 -10.02 -11.53
CA ALA A 182 7.87 -10.70 -12.57
C ALA A 182 7.03 -11.91 -12.08
N ALA A 183 6.87 -12.06 -10.76
CA ALA A 183 6.11 -13.12 -10.12
C ALA A 183 4.70 -12.63 -9.77
N SER A 184 3.71 -13.51 -9.94
CA SER A 184 2.30 -13.22 -9.73
C SER A 184 1.67 -14.13 -8.69
N ASN A 185 0.51 -13.72 -8.15
CA ASN A 185 -0.24 -14.40 -7.10
C ASN A 185 0.60 -14.61 -5.84
N ILE A 186 1.21 -13.52 -5.36
CA ILE A 186 2.05 -13.53 -4.17
C ILE A 186 1.24 -13.02 -2.99
N THR A 187 1.19 -13.78 -1.90
CA THR A 187 0.55 -13.36 -0.65
C THR A 187 1.59 -13.24 0.45
N ILE A 188 1.66 -12.08 1.10
CA ILE A 188 2.52 -11.85 2.27
C ILE A 188 1.62 -11.46 3.42
N LYS A 189 1.60 -12.27 4.48
CA LYS A 189 0.67 -12.07 5.60
C LYS A 189 1.27 -12.32 6.97
N GLY A 190 0.77 -11.59 7.97
CA GLY A 190 1.11 -11.80 9.39
C GLY A 190 2.57 -11.53 9.75
N LEU A 191 3.23 -10.59 9.05
CA LEU A 191 4.61 -10.20 9.32
C LEU A 191 4.69 -8.77 9.86
N CYS A 192 5.64 -8.53 10.76
CA CYS A 192 6.07 -7.19 11.15
C CYS A 192 7.30 -6.79 10.33
N PHE A 193 7.35 -5.57 9.83
CA PHE A 193 8.48 -5.01 9.09
C PHE A 193 9.01 -3.79 9.83
N LEU A 194 10.31 -3.76 10.14
CA LEU A 194 10.96 -2.60 10.76
C LEU A 194 12.10 -2.09 9.89
N ASN A 195 12.05 -0.80 9.58
CA ASN A 195 13.04 -0.11 8.77
C ASN A 195 13.09 1.38 9.18
N ASP A 196 14.25 1.82 9.64
CA ASP A 196 14.52 3.19 10.08
C ASP A 196 15.26 4.03 9.01
N TYR A 197 15.47 3.47 7.82
CA TYR A 197 16.21 4.14 6.77
C TYR A 197 15.36 5.24 6.12
N PHE A 198 15.74 6.49 6.35
CA PHE A 198 15.16 7.66 5.70
C PHE A 198 16.15 8.22 4.68
N PRO A 199 15.74 8.55 3.43
CA PRO A 199 16.67 9.03 2.41
C PRO A 199 17.22 10.39 2.85
N GLY A 200 18.43 10.41 3.42
CA GLY A 200 19.06 11.62 3.95
C GLY A 200 20.58 11.67 3.73
N ALA A 201 21.30 10.58 3.93
CA ALA A 201 22.77 10.57 3.81
C ALA A 201 23.31 9.96 2.50
N ASN A 202 22.65 8.92 1.95
CA ASN A 202 23.15 8.17 0.77
C ASN A 202 22.09 7.94 -0.33
N ASN A 203 20.97 8.67 -0.31
CA ASN A 203 19.85 8.58 -1.27
C ASN A 203 19.14 7.21 -1.42
N LEU A 204 19.45 6.21 -0.59
CA LEU A 204 18.76 4.91 -0.65
C LEU A 204 17.31 5.02 -0.16
N SER A 205 16.37 4.48 -0.93
CA SER A 205 14.94 4.43 -0.62
C SER A 205 14.53 2.98 -0.39
N VAL A 206 14.33 2.60 0.89
CA VAL A 206 14.01 1.21 1.25
C VAL A 206 12.50 1.05 1.44
N ALA A 207 11.88 0.20 0.61
CA ALA A 207 10.51 -0.27 0.82
C ALA A 207 10.48 -1.55 1.67
N SER A 208 9.39 -1.82 2.39
CA SER A 208 9.26 -3.11 3.09
C SER A 208 8.94 -4.24 2.10
N ILE A 209 7.94 -4.05 1.25
CA ILE A 209 7.59 -4.97 0.18
C ILE A 209 7.63 -4.21 -1.14
N ALA A 210 8.36 -4.73 -2.13
CA ALA A 210 8.35 -4.16 -3.47
C ALA A 210 8.21 -5.19 -4.58
N LEU A 211 7.34 -4.87 -5.54
CA LEU A 211 7.09 -5.66 -6.75
C LEU A 211 7.44 -4.84 -7.99
N ALA A 212 8.27 -5.43 -8.84
CA ALA A 212 8.52 -4.93 -10.17
C ALA A 212 8.37 -6.00 -11.23
N ALA A 213 8.18 -5.55 -12.47
CA ALA A 213 8.29 -6.40 -13.64
C ALA A 213 8.72 -5.58 -14.85
N ASP A 214 9.22 -6.27 -15.87
CA ASP A 214 9.54 -5.67 -17.16
C ASP A 214 8.27 -5.36 -17.95
N TYR A 215 8.34 -4.33 -18.79
CA TYR A 215 7.30 -4.06 -19.77
C TYR A 215 7.10 -5.30 -20.67
N PRO A 216 5.86 -5.79 -20.87
CA PRO A 216 5.61 -6.96 -21.70
C PRO A 216 6.03 -6.69 -23.15
N PRO A 217 6.83 -7.56 -23.79
CA PRO A 217 7.40 -7.30 -25.12
C PRO A 217 6.35 -7.18 -26.23
N ASP A 218 5.15 -7.73 -26.03
CA ASP A 218 4.11 -7.85 -27.07
C ASP A 218 2.97 -6.83 -26.96
N VAL A 219 3.07 -5.85 -26.06
CA VAL A 219 2.03 -4.82 -25.88
C VAL A 219 2.43 -3.56 -26.67
N PRO A 220 1.70 -3.18 -27.74
CA PRO A 220 1.98 -1.97 -28.50
C PRO A 220 2.00 -0.73 -27.60
N LEU A 221 3.00 0.14 -27.79
CA LEU A 221 3.19 1.38 -27.01
C LEU A 221 2.00 2.36 -27.08
N ASP A 222 1.09 2.15 -28.03
CA ASP A 222 -0.12 2.94 -28.28
C ASP A 222 -1.41 2.25 -27.83
N SER A 223 -1.34 1.03 -27.31
CA SER A 223 -2.51 0.27 -26.91
C SER A 223 -3.06 0.73 -25.56
N VAL A 224 -4.34 1.07 -25.57
CA VAL A 224 -5.18 1.45 -24.44
C VAL A 224 -5.03 0.42 -23.31
N HIS A 225 -4.37 0.82 -22.22
CA HIS A 225 -4.54 0.29 -20.86
C HIS A 225 -4.65 -1.24 -20.67
N HIS A 226 -3.68 -2.01 -21.18
CA HIS A 226 -3.55 -3.44 -20.81
C HIS A 226 -2.44 -3.64 -19.78
N TYR A 227 -2.79 -3.52 -18.50
CA TYR A 227 -1.90 -3.86 -17.38
C TYR A 227 -2.21 -5.28 -16.92
N PRO A 228 -1.26 -6.23 -16.93
CA PRO A 228 -1.48 -7.55 -16.40
C PRO A 228 -1.56 -7.48 -14.89
N ASP A 229 -2.49 -8.25 -14.34
CA ASP A 229 -2.63 -8.40 -12.91
C ASP A 229 -1.56 -9.36 -12.39
N TYR A 230 -0.73 -8.85 -11.48
CA TYR A 230 0.25 -9.64 -10.76
C TYR A 230 -0.29 -10.12 -9.41
N ASN A 231 -1.42 -9.59 -8.93
CA ASN A 231 -2.13 -10.09 -7.75
C ASN A 231 -1.23 -10.22 -6.51
N LEU A 232 -0.49 -9.17 -6.17
CA LEU A 232 0.17 -9.09 -4.87
C LEU A 232 -0.89 -8.83 -3.78
N HIS A 233 -0.93 -9.66 -2.74
CA HIS A 233 -1.80 -9.46 -1.57
C HIS A 233 -0.95 -9.27 -0.32
N VAL A 234 -1.12 -8.13 0.35
CA VAL A 234 -0.46 -7.80 1.62
C VAL A 234 -1.53 -7.73 2.71
N ALA A 235 -1.52 -8.70 3.63
CA ALA A 235 -2.63 -8.93 4.54
C ALA A 235 -2.18 -9.11 5.99
N GLY A 236 -2.74 -8.35 6.94
CA GLY A 236 -2.46 -8.56 8.36
C GLY A 236 -1.01 -8.24 8.75
N CYS A 237 -0.30 -7.42 7.98
CA CYS A 237 1.08 -7.03 8.23
C CYS A 237 1.16 -5.70 8.98
N TRP A 238 2.17 -5.56 9.85
CA TRP A 238 2.47 -4.29 10.53
C TRP A 238 3.79 -3.73 10.01
N PHE A 239 3.80 -2.44 9.68
CA PHE A 239 4.95 -1.75 9.13
C PHE A 239 5.36 -0.64 10.08
N ASN A 240 6.60 -0.70 10.55
CA ASN A 240 7.20 0.23 11.51
C ASN A 240 6.44 0.37 12.83
N LEU A 241 5.55 -0.56 13.14
CA LEU A 241 4.98 -0.77 14.47
C LEU A 241 5.57 -2.06 15.02
N VAL A 242 6.29 -1.96 16.13
CA VAL A 242 6.82 -3.12 16.86
C VAL A 242 5.63 -3.99 17.32
N PRO A 243 5.77 -5.33 17.40
CA PRO A 243 4.67 -6.21 17.80
C PRO A 243 4.07 -5.96 19.20
N ASP A 244 4.60 -5.01 19.98
CA ASP A 244 4.00 -4.52 21.21
C ASP A 244 2.76 -3.62 20.98
N GLY A 245 2.52 -3.20 19.73
CA GLY A 245 1.38 -2.40 19.32
C GLY A 245 1.48 -0.90 19.64
N VAL A 246 2.60 -0.45 20.23
CA VAL A 246 2.76 0.93 20.72
C VAL A 246 4.08 1.59 20.31
N THR A 247 5.16 0.82 20.11
CA THR A 247 6.46 1.38 19.76
C THR A 247 6.60 1.55 18.26
N VAL A 248 6.81 2.78 17.79
CA VAL A 248 6.98 3.11 16.37
C VAL A 248 8.45 3.29 16.03
N VAL A 249 8.86 2.74 14.88
CA VAL A 249 10.18 2.96 14.28
C VAL A 249 10.05 4.02 13.19
N ASP A 250 10.79 5.12 13.33
CA ASP A 250 10.77 6.21 12.35
C ASP A 250 11.66 5.87 11.16
N GLY A 251 11.10 5.87 9.96
CA GLY A 251 11.87 5.70 8.73
C GLY A 251 11.11 4.93 7.66
N GLY A 252 11.86 4.47 6.65
CA GLY A 252 11.31 3.76 5.52
C GLY A 252 10.67 4.66 4.47
N TYR A 253 10.76 4.22 3.23
CA TYR A 253 10.20 4.94 2.10
C TYR A 253 8.74 4.57 1.88
N ASN A 254 8.45 3.27 1.75
CA ASN A 254 7.10 2.72 1.59
C ASN A 254 6.92 1.39 2.31
N ALA A 255 5.73 1.12 2.84
CA ALA A 255 5.36 -0.22 3.26
C ALA A 255 5.20 -1.15 2.04
N VAL A 256 4.47 -0.68 1.02
CA VAL A 256 4.25 -1.40 -0.23
C VAL A 256 4.55 -0.49 -1.41
N ARG A 257 5.44 -0.93 -2.30
CA ARG A 257 5.80 -0.19 -3.52
C ARG A 257 5.70 -1.09 -4.75
N VAL A 258 4.95 -0.65 -5.75
CA VAL A 258 4.76 -1.43 -6.98
C VAL A 258 4.95 -0.52 -8.18
N GLN A 259 5.98 -0.81 -8.97
CA GLN A 259 6.39 0.03 -10.09
C GLN A 259 6.98 -0.86 -11.19
N ARG A 260 7.00 -0.36 -12.42
CA ARG A 260 7.81 -0.98 -13.48
C ARG A 260 9.28 -1.04 -13.10
N HIS A 261 9.98 -2.06 -13.58
CA HIS A 261 11.41 -2.21 -13.32
C HIS A 261 12.26 -1.17 -14.07
N LYS A 262 12.23 -1.11 -15.42
CA LYS A 262 13.04 -0.18 -16.23
C LYS A 262 12.30 0.38 -17.46
N SER A 263 12.74 1.55 -17.95
CA SER A 263 12.31 2.13 -19.22
C SER A 263 13.21 1.66 -20.36
N THR A 264 12.63 1.29 -21.51
CA THR A 264 13.38 1.32 -22.77
C THR A 264 13.65 2.78 -23.13
N GLY A 265 14.86 3.09 -23.59
CA GLY A 265 15.32 4.45 -23.87
C GLY A 265 14.67 5.14 -25.07
N SER A 266 13.34 5.25 -25.08
CA SER A 266 12.68 6.16 -26.01
C SER A 266 12.66 7.56 -25.40
N SER A 267 13.22 8.52 -26.12
CA SER A 267 13.21 9.96 -25.86
C SER A 267 11.81 10.59 -25.88
N ASN A 268 10.72 9.80 -25.92
CA ASN A 268 9.34 10.28 -25.82
C ASN A 268 8.84 10.26 -24.37
N GLY A 269 9.31 11.24 -23.59
CA GLY A 269 9.15 11.41 -22.15
C GLY A 269 7.73 11.55 -21.56
N TYR A 270 6.68 11.05 -22.20
CA TYR A 270 5.34 10.93 -21.63
C TYR A 270 4.54 9.70 -22.11
N ASN A 271 4.96 9.05 -23.21
CA ASN A 271 4.14 8.07 -23.95
C ASN A 271 4.70 6.65 -24.03
N VAL A 272 5.93 6.38 -23.54
CA VAL A 272 6.39 5.00 -23.30
C VAL A 272 5.73 4.47 -22.03
N GLY A 273 4.46 4.05 -22.20
CA GLY A 273 3.68 3.17 -21.34
C GLY A 273 3.70 3.49 -19.85
N ARG A 274 2.60 4.05 -19.36
CA ARG A 274 2.21 4.12 -17.93
C ARG A 274 2.23 2.76 -17.20
N TRP A 275 2.56 1.70 -17.90
CA TRP A 275 2.52 0.32 -17.46
C TRP A 275 3.27 0.11 -16.12
N SER A 276 2.61 -0.58 -15.20
CA SER A 276 3.14 -1.10 -13.95
C SER A 276 2.36 -2.35 -13.51
N PRO A 277 2.95 -3.25 -12.72
CA PRO A 277 2.24 -4.41 -12.20
C PRO A 277 0.93 -4.02 -11.50
N SER A 278 -0.19 -4.63 -11.88
CA SER A 278 -1.55 -4.24 -11.44
C SER A 278 -2.23 -5.32 -10.59
N GLY A 279 -3.43 -5.02 -10.07
CA GLY A 279 -4.23 -5.95 -9.26
C GLY A 279 -3.70 -6.15 -7.84
N THR A 280 -2.95 -5.19 -7.30
CA THR A 280 -2.42 -5.29 -5.93
C THR A 280 -3.52 -5.07 -4.90
N THR A 281 -3.57 -5.88 -3.85
CA THR A 281 -4.44 -5.69 -2.69
C THR A 281 -3.59 -5.43 -1.45
N VAL A 282 -3.81 -4.28 -0.81
CA VAL A 282 -3.26 -3.93 0.50
C VAL A 282 -4.41 -3.95 1.50
N GLY A 283 -4.48 -5.04 2.25
CA GLY A 283 -5.49 -5.31 3.27
C GLY A 283 -6.59 -6.22 2.77
N VAL A 284 -7.86 -5.86 2.99
CA VAL A 284 -9.02 -6.72 2.70
C VAL A 284 -9.16 -6.97 1.19
N SER A 285 -9.05 -8.23 0.82
CA SER A 285 -9.31 -8.72 -0.53
C SER A 285 -10.80 -8.79 -0.84
N LYS A 286 -11.13 -8.61 -2.12
CA LYS A 286 -12.50 -8.75 -2.60
C LYS A 286 -13.04 -10.14 -2.25
N ASN A 287 -14.23 -10.20 -1.66
CA ASN A 287 -14.84 -11.45 -1.19
C ASN A 287 -14.00 -12.23 -0.16
N SER A 288 -13.13 -11.56 0.61
CA SER A 288 -12.36 -12.24 1.66
C SER A 288 -13.27 -13.08 2.56
N ALA A 289 -12.86 -14.33 2.83
CA ALA A 289 -13.54 -15.18 3.80
C ALA A 289 -13.20 -14.80 5.26
N ASN A 290 -12.13 -14.02 5.47
CA ASN A 290 -11.62 -13.64 6.79
C ASN A 290 -11.13 -12.17 6.78
N PRO A 291 -11.97 -11.19 6.44
CA PRO A 291 -11.53 -9.81 6.17
C PRO A 291 -10.74 -9.21 7.34
N ARG A 292 -11.16 -9.48 8.57
CA ARG A 292 -10.51 -8.96 9.79
C ARG A 292 -9.07 -9.45 9.99
N ALA A 293 -8.73 -10.62 9.46
CA ALA A 293 -7.37 -11.16 9.52
C ALA A 293 -6.40 -10.41 8.59
N GLU A 294 -6.94 -9.62 7.66
CA GLU A 294 -6.19 -8.97 6.59
C GLU A 294 -5.82 -7.52 6.92
N PHE A 295 -6.22 -7.00 8.08
CA PHE A 295 -5.97 -5.59 8.43
C PHE A 295 -4.49 -5.28 8.63
N ASN A 296 -3.96 -4.35 7.83
CA ASN A 296 -2.60 -3.86 8.02
C ASN A 296 -2.54 -2.63 8.92
N ILE A 297 -1.39 -2.44 9.58
CA ILE A 297 -1.05 -1.20 10.26
C ILE A 297 0.22 -0.63 9.63
N ILE A 298 0.15 0.57 9.08
CA ILE A 298 1.22 1.21 8.32
C ILE A 298 1.65 2.48 9.03
N MET A 299 2.85 2.47 9.62
CA MET A 299 3.37 3.58 10.42
C MET A 299 4.60 4.22 9.78
N SER A 300 4.71 5.53 9.95
CA SER A 300 5.91 6.36 9.83
C SER A 300 6.75 6.24 8.54
N GLN A 301 6.15 5.79 7.43
CA GLN A 301 6.78 5.78 6.11
C GLN A 301 6.83 7.19 5.49
N SER A 302 7.77 7.46 4.58
CA SER A 302 7.74 8.66 3.71
C SER A 302 6.42 8.75 2.92
N GLN A 303 5.97 7.62 2.37
CA GLN A 303 4.59 7.43 1.91
C GLN A 303 4.15 6.03 2.33
N GLY A 304 2.96 5.85 2.90
CA GLY A 304 2.49 4.53 3.33
C GLY A 304 2.58 3.49 2.19
N THR A 305 2.03 3.82 1.02
CA THR A 305 2.13 3.03 -0.20
C THR A 305 2.50 3.88 -1.41
N ALA A 306 3.20 3.26 -2.38
CA ALA A 306 3.43 3.83 -3.70
C ALA A 306 3.26 2.81 -4.83
N ILE A 307 2.03 2.71 -5.35
CA ILE A 307 1.61 1.70 -6.32
C ILE A 307 1.18 2.38 -7.62
N GLN A 308 1.92 2.13 -8.69
CA GLN A 308 1.68 2.73 -10.00
C GLN A 308 0.77 1.90 -10.90
N GLY A 309 0.43 0.67 -10.51
CA GLY A 309 -0.50 -0.20 -11.23
C GLY A 309 -1.97 0.16 -11.01
N GLU A 310 -2.83 -0.38 -11.88
CA GLU A 310 -4.30 -0.26 -11.82
C GLU A 310 -4.94 -1.31 -10.92
N ARG A 311 -6.24 -1.13 -10.64
CA ARG A 311 -7.09 -2.09 -9.92
C ARG A 311 -6.54 -2.40 -8.53
N THR A 312 -5.97 -1.40 -7.89
CA THR A 312 -5.43 -1.53 -6.55
C THR A 312 -6.54 -1.42 -5.53
N ARG A 313 -6.56 -2.33 -4.56
CA ARG A 313 -7.44 -2.26 -3.39
C ARG A 313 -6.64 -1.81 -2.18
N TYR A 314 -7.06 -0.72 -1.56
CA TYR A 314 -6.57 -0.26 -0.26
C TYR A 314 -7.75 -0.36 0.70
N CYS A 315 -7.89 -1.49 1.39
CA CYS A 315 -9.08 -1.79 2.20
C CYS A 315 -8.66 -2.33 3.57
N GLY A 316 -9.29 -1.91 4.67
CA GLY A 316 -9.02 -2.45 6.00
C GLY A 316 -7.65 -2.09 6.60
N ASN A 317 -7.15 -0.87 6.37
CA ASN A 317 -5.82 -0.47 6.86
C ASN A 317 -5.88 0.67 7.88
N PHE A 318 -4.95 0.65 8.83
CA PHE A 318 -4.61 1.81 9.68
C PHE A 318 -3.37 2.50 9.10
N PHE A 319 -3.45 3.81 8.87
CA PHE A 319 -2.33 4.63 8.39
C PHE A 319 -1.94 5.67 9.44
N ASN A 320 -0.74 5.51 10.03
CA ASN A 320 -0.24 6.26 11.19
C ASN A 320 -1.17 6.26 12.41
N VAL A 321 -1.98 5.21 12.55
CA VAL A 321 -2.83 4.96 13.71
C VAL A 321 -2.33 3.70 14.39
N LEU A 322 -2.09 3.76 15.71
CA LEU A 322 -1.65 2.62 16.50
C LEU A 322 -2.71 1.52 16.54
N ALA A 323 -2.30 0.34 17.01
CA ALA A 323 -3.17 -0.83 17.09
C ALA A 323 -4.43 -0.60 17.95
N ASP A 324 -4.39 0.36 18.89
CA ASP A 324 -5.57 0.73 19.69
C ASP A 324 -6.70 1.38 18.88
N GLY A 325 -6.41 1.91 17.69
CA GLY A 325 -7.34 2.66 16.84
C GLY A 325 -7.63 4.10 17.30
N MET A 326 -7.08 4.50 18.45
CA MET A 326 -7.39 5.75 19.16
C MET A 326 -6.22 6.73 19.19
N THR A 327 -5.01 6.22 19.01
CA THR A 327 -3.78 7.00 19.08
C THR A 327 -3.16 7.13 17.69
N GLN A 328 -2.92 8.38 17.26
CA GLN A 328 -2.12 8.64 16.07
C GLN A 328 -0.66 8.85 16.41
N TYR A 329 0.22 8.62 15.43
CA TYR A 329 1.64 8.88 15.57
C TYR A 329 2.18 9.73 14.41
N PHE A 330 2.96 10.76 14.74
CA PHE A 330 3.80 11.47 13.79
C PHE A 330 5.15 11.77 14.44
N PRO A 331 6.26 11.51 13.76
CA PRO A 331 7.58 11.78 14.30
C PRO A 331 7.84 13.29 14.46
N ASP A 332 8.54 13.64 15.52
CA ASP A 332 8.97 15.00 15.86
C ASP A 332 9.80 15.60 14.69
N PRO A 333 9.45 16.79 14.16
CA PRO A 333 10.22 17.38 13.07
C PRO A 333 11.64 17.78 13.49
N GLN A 334 11.90 17.96 14.79
CA GLN A 334 13.22 18.31 15.34
C GLN A 334 14.17 17.11 15.47
N ARG A 335 13.71 15.88 15.25
CA ARG A 335 14.55 14.66 15.34
C ARG A 335 15.64 14.58 14.26
N TYR A 336 15.56 15.41 13.21
CA TYR A 336 16.60 15.55 12.19
C TYR A 336 17.31 16.92 12.26
N PRO A 337 17.99 17.26 13.37
CA PRO A 337 18.70 18.53 13.51
C PRO A 337 19.94 18.51 12.60
N GLY A 338 19.87 19.19 11.46
CA GLY A 338 20.96 19.27 10.49
C GLY A 338 20.54 19.14 9.03
N ASP A 339 19.28 18.77 8.75
CA ASP A 339 18.78 18.79 7.38
C ASP A 339 18.59 20.24 6.89
N PRO A 340 19.22 20.63 5.76
CA PRO A 340 19.07 21.98 5.21
C PRO A 340 17.61 22.26 4.80
N PRO A 341 17.22 23.55 4.71
CA PRO A 341 15.84 23.94 4.47
C PRO A 341 15.31 23.38 3.13
N ALA A 342 14.10 22.85 3.17
CA ALA A 342 13.15 22.65 2.07
C ALA A 342 13.18 21.35 1.21
N ASN A 343 14.18 20.47 1.27
CA ASN A 343 14.28 19.38 0.25
C ASN A 343 14.27 17.93 0.74
N TYR A 344 14.41 17.65 2.03
CA TYR A 344 14.25 16.29 2.54
C TYR A 344 12.82 16.07 3.02
N PRO A 345 12.11 15.04 2.50
CA PRO A 345 10.73 14.82 2.88
C PRO A 345 10.71 14.61 4.39
N VAL A 346 9.81 15.28 5.08
CA VAL A 346 9.44 14.84 6.41
C VAL A 346 8.89 13.42 6.36
N PRO A 347 8.94 12.64 7.46
CA PRO A 347 8.20 11.39 7.49
C PRO A 347 6.72 11.67 7.21
N THR A 348 6.18 10.87 6.29
CA THR A 348 4.81 10.90 5.77
C THR A 348 4.43 12.17 4.99
N THR A 349 4.77 12.19 3.70
CA THR A 349 4.29 13.16 2.70
C THR A 349 2.89 12.83 2.17
N ALA A 350 2.49 11.56 2.23
CA ALA A 350 1.16 11.03 1.94
C ALA A 350 0.97 9.66 2.64
N PHE A 351 -0.26 9.20 2.84
CA PHE A 351 -0.51 7.80 3.23
C PHE A 351 -0.56 6.90 2.02
N ILE A 352 -1.27 7.35 0.97
CA ILE A 352 -1.25 6.75 -0.36
C ILE A 352 -0.67 7.82 -1.29
N GLY A 353 0.50 7.57 -1.88
CA GLY A 353 1.18 8.55 -2.74
C GLY A 353 1.89 7.89 -3.92
N GLY A 354 2.33 8.67 -4.91
CA GLY A 354 3.03 8.10 -6.07
C GLY A 354 2.20 7.13 -6.92
N SER A 355 0.87 7.22 -6.83
CA SER A 355 -0.07 6.37 -7.58
C SER A 355 -0.40 6.97 -8.95
N TYR A 356 -0.31 6.16 -10.02
CA TYR A 356 -0.31 6.66 -11.41
C TYR A 356 -1.39 6.06 -12.33
N ALA A 357 -2.36 5.32 -11.77
CA ALA A 357 -3.36 4.62 -12.56
C ALA A 357 -4.77 4.66 -11.94
N GLY A 358 -5.70 3.96 -12.59
CA GLY A 358 -7.14 4.00 -12.32
C GLY A 358 -7.74 2.66 -11.90
N TYR A 359 -9.06 2.66 -11.68
CA TYR A 359 -9.85 1.53 -11.14
C TYR A 359 -9.54 1.14 -9.68
N ASP A 360 -8.90 2.04 -8.93
CA ASP A 360 -8.55 1.75 -7.54
C ASP A 360 -9.75 1.94 -6.61
N VAL A 361 -9.81 1.10 -5.59
CA VAL A 361 -10.76 1.18 -4.47
C VAL A 361 -9.98 1.52 -3.22
N ILE A 362 -10.38 2.60 -2.55
CA ILE A 362 -9.85 3.03 -1.26
C ILE A 362 -11.01 3.01 -0.27
N GLY A 363 -11.05 1.96 0.56
CA GLY A 363 -12.15 1.68 1.49
C GLY A 363 -13.14 0.66 0.92
N THR A 364 -14.44 0.81 1.19
CA THR A 364 -15.47 -0.13 0.73
C THR A 364 -15.75 -0.01 -0.77
N ASP A 365 -15.93 -1.14 -1.44
CA ASP A 365 -16.42 -1.15 -2.83
C ASP A 365 -17.96 -1.15 -2.96
N GLY A 366 -18.69 -1.28 -1.86
CA GLY A 366 -20.15 -1.14 -1.78
C GLY A 366 -20.90 -2.35 -2.30
N ASP A 367 -20.24 -3.50 -2.48
CA ASP A 367 -20.87 -4.66 -3.12
C ASP A 367 -21.76 -5.51 -2.19
N GLY A 368 -21.90 -5.11 -0.92
CA GLY A 368 -22.67 -5.81 0.11
C GLY A 368 -21.89 -6.90 0.82
N VAL A 369 -20.62 -7.13 0.47
CA VAL A 369 -19.74 -8.13 1.07
C VAL A 369 -18.58 -7.43 1.78
N ASN A 370 -18.40 -7.69 3.07
CA ASN A 370 -17.30 -7.17 3.89
C ASN A 370 -17.19 -5.63 4.01
N ASP A 371 -18.08 -4.84 3.43
CA ASP A 371 -18.01 -3.36 3.38
C ASP A 371 -17.68 -2.68 4.74
N ALA A 372 -18.19 -3.22 5.84
CA ALA A 372 -17.91 -2.71 7.19
C ALA A 372 -16.45 -2.90 7.63
N ASP A 373 -15.77 -3.93 7.12
CA ASP A 373 -14.39 -4.28 7.41
C ASP A 373 -13.41 -3.75 6.33
N GLU A 374 -13.90 -3.25 5.18
CA GLU A 374 -13.05 -2.71 4.10
C GLU A 374 -12.59 -1.26 4.32
N ARG A 375 -13.19 -0.54 5.28
CA ARG A 375 -12.82 0.83 5.66
C ARG A 375 -11.33 0.98 5.96
N ASN A 376 -10.74 2.12 5.65
CA ASN A 376 -9.44 2.50 6.21
C ASN A 376 -9.60 3.58 7.29
N VAL A 377 -8.64 3.63 8.21
CA VAL A 377 -8.52 4.68 9.24
C VAL A 377 -7.18 5.40 9.05
N PHE A 378 -7.26 6.68 8.70
CA PHE A 378 -6.11 7.53 8.46
C PHE A 378 -5.95 8.52 9.60
N ALA A 379 -4.74 8.62 10.16
CA ALA A 379 -4.37 9.66 11.08
C ALA A 379 -4.54 11.07 10.47
N GLY A 380 -4.59 12.11 11.31
CA GLY A 380 -4.64 13.49 10.82
C GLY A 380 -3.25 13.96 10.38
N LEU A 381 -3.08 14.45 9.15
CA LEU A 381 -1.76 14.85 8.65
C LEU A 381 -1.52 16.36 8.85
N PRO A 382 -0.60 16.79 9.73
CA PRO A 382 -0.40 18.21 10.03
C PRO A 382 0.48 18.94 8.98
N ARG A 383 0.06 20.14 8.53
CA ARG A 383 0.62 20.93 7.41
C ARG A 383 2.03 21.49 7.55
N LYS A 384 2.80 21.27 8.62
CA LYS A 384 4.06 22.05 8.83
C LYS A 384 5.15 21.79 7.77
N ARG A 385 4.86 20.96 6.77
CA ARG A 385 5.88 20.11 6.19
C ARG A 385 5.84 19.95 4.66
N SER A 386 4.91 20.58 3.93
CA SER A 386 5.05 20.90 2.49
C SER A 386 3.75 21.51 1.91
N ASN A 387 3.88 22.52 1.04
CA ASN A 387 2.78 23.16 0.31
C ASN A 387 2.18 22.27 -0.81
N GLY A 388 2.64 21.02 -0.92
CA GLY A 388 2.24 20.06 -1.94
C GLY A 388 1.86 18.68 -1.40
N CYS A 389 1.54 18.49 -0.12
CA CYS A 389 1.10 17.18 0.40
C CYS A 389 -0.42 16.94 0.24
N ALA A 390 -0.82 15.67 0.14
CA ALA A 390 -2.20 15.20 0.29
C ALA A 390 -2.19 13.86 1.02
N GLN A 391 -3.23 13.53 1.79
CA GLN A 391 -3.30 12.25 2.51
C GLN A 391 -3.42 11.07 1.52
N ILE A 392 -4.30 11.23 0.53
CA ILE A 392 -4.41 10.36 -0.65
C ILE A 392 -4.03 11.22 -1.87
N ASP A 393 -2.89 10.90 -2.48
CA ASP A 393 -2.28 11.64 -3.58
C ASP A 393 -2.12 10.73 -4.81
N HIS A 394 -3.13 10.73 -5.67
CA HIS A 394 -3.04 10.14 -7.00
C HIS A 394 -2.51 11.20 -7.97
N GLN A 395 -1.27 10.99 -8.41
CA GLN A 395 -0.48 12.00 -9.12
C GLN A 395 -0.67 11.95 -10.64
N CYS A 396 -1.10 10.80 -11.17
CA CYS A 396 -1.38 10.58 -12.59
C CYS A 396 -2.50 9.55 -12.78
N GLY A 397 -3.16 9.55 -13.95
CA GLY A 397 -4.00 8.42 -14.40
C GLY A 397 -5.29 8.19 -13.60
N CYS A 398 -5.91 9.25 -13.08
CA CYS A 398 -7.00 9.17 -12.11
C CYS A 398 -8.39 8.92 -12.76
N TYR A 399 -8.69 7.72 -13.24
CA TYR A 399 -10.05 7.37 -13.71
C TYR A 399 -10.66 6.21 -12.92
N ASN A 400 -11.98 6.23 -12.77
CA ASN A 400 -12.74 5.18 -12.09
C ASN A 400 -12.22 4.87 -10.67
N ILE A 401 -11.83 5.90 -9.91
CA ILE A 401 -11.39 5.74 -8.52
C ILE A 401 -12.61 5.77 -7.60
N LYS A 402 -12.72 4.83 -6.67
CA LYS A 402 -13.70 4.89 -5.58
C LYS A 402 -12.98 5.13 -4.26
N VAL A 403 -13.39 6.17 -3.54
CA VAL A 403 -12.95 6.46 -2.17
C VAL A 403 -14.18 6.50 -1.29
N ALA A 404 -14.45 5.43 -0.56
CA ALA A 404 -15.70 5.27 0.17
C ALA A 404 -15.49 4.65 1.54
N GLY A 405 -16.29 5.09 2.51
CA GLY A 405 -16.36 4.54 3.85
C GLY A 405 -15.10 4.70 4.68
N ASN A 406 -14.20 5.65 4.39
CA ASN A 406 -12.97 5.84 5.16
C ASN A 406 -13.13 6.82 6.32
N TYR A 407 -12.33 6.63 7.38
CA TYR A 407 -12.16 7.58 8.47
C TYR A 407 -10.86 8.35 8.28
N ILE A 408 -10.92 9.67 8.15
CA ILE A 408 -9.76 10.51 7.83
C ILE A 408 -9.62 11.63 8.85
N GLY A 409 -8.53 11.61 9.62
CA GLY A 409 -8.34 12.54 10.74
C GLY A 409 -9.28 12.27 11.92
N VAL A 410 -9.87 11.08 11.98
CA VAL A 410 -10.83 10.64 12.99
C VAL A 410 -10.46 9.23 13.44
N ALA A 411 -10.51 8.99 14.75
CA ALA A 411 -10.24 7.70 15.35
C ALA A 411 -11.37 6.69 15.09
N VAL A 412 -11.14 5.43 15.46
CA VAL A 412 -12.10 4.33 15.24
C VAL A 412 -13.46 4.54 15.90
N ASP A 413 -13.55 5.36 16.95
CA ASP A 413 -14.81 5.73 17.60
C ASP A 413 -15.70 6.66 16.75
N GLY A 414 -15.19 7.19 15.63
CA GLY A 414 -15.89 8.11 14.73
C GLY A 414 -16.10 9.52 15.29
N ILE A 415 -15.58 9.83 16.48
CA ILE A 415 -15.84 11.07 17.22
C ILE A 415 -14.53 11.78 17.61
N THR A 416 -13.55 11.01 18.09
CA THR A 416 -12.23 11.52 18.48
C THR A 416 -11.49 12.01 17.23
N ARG A 417 -11.07 13.27 17.29
CA ARG A 417 -10.46 13.97 16.16
C ARG A 417 -8.98 14.15 16.36
N TRP A 418 -8.30 14.13 15.24
CA TRP A 418 -6.90 14.46 15.17
C TRP A 418 -6.67 15.73 14.38
N THR A 419 -5.54 16.37 14.65
CA THR A 419 -5.11 17.54 13.88
C THR A 419 -4.81 17.10 12.46
N ASN A 420 -5.66 17.52 11.52
CA ASN A 420 -5.46 17.29 10.10
C ASN A 420 -5.48 18.65 9.40
N SER A 421 -4.40 19.00 8.72
CA SER A 421 -4.32 20.26 7.98
C SER A 421 -3.67 20.03 6.62
N CYS A 422 -3.98 18.89 6.02
CA CYS A 422 -3.58 18.54 4.68
C CYS A 422 -4.82 18.42 3.78
N THR A 423 -4.62 18.48 2.46
CA THR A 423 -5.68 18.13 1.52
C THR A 423 -5.97 16.62 1.67
N PRO A 424 -7.19 16.18 1.97
CA PRO A 424 -7.47 14.75 2.15
C PRO A 424 -7.29 13.97 0.84
N PHE A 425 -7.70 14.59 -0.26
CA PHE A 425 -7.77 13.98 -1.58
C PHE A 425 -7.12 14.88 -2.62
N ARG A 426 -6.10 14.38 -3.30
CA ARG A 426 -5.61 14.98 -4.54
C ARG A 426 -5.64 13.95 -5.64
N PHE A 427 -6.37 14.29 -6.70
CA PHE A 427 -6.46 13.52 -7.93
C PHE A 427 -6.04 14.45 -9.06
N SER A 428 -4.82 14.24 -9.55
CA SER A 428 -4.14 15.11 -10.49
C SER A 428 -4.67 14.94 -11.93
N ASN A 429 -4.69 16.03 -12.68
CA ASN A 429 -5.14 16.08 -14.08
C ASN A 429 -4.05 15.69 -15.09
N ARG A 430 -3.06 14.90 -14.67
CA ARG A 430 -1.91 14.56 -15.51
C ARG A 430 -2.06 13.17 -16.12
N PRO A 431 -2.01 13.04 -17.45
CA PRO A 431 -2.09 14.06 -18.50
C PRO A 431 -3.55 14.43 -18.80
N ASP A 432 -4.49 13.62 -18.32
CA ASP A 432 -5.92 13.78 -18.51
C ASP A 432 -6.60 14.10 -17.19
N THR A 433 -7.72 14.81 -17.29
CA THR A 433 -8.56 15.16 -16.14
C THR A 433 -9.11 13.89 -15.50
N PRO A 434 -9.24 13.83 -14.15
CA PRO A 434 -9.86 12.69 -13.52
C PRO A 434 -11.28 12.47 -14.03
N THR A 435 -11.69 11.23 -14.26
CA THR A 435 -13.05 10.91 -14.74
C THR A 435 -13.66 9.77 -13.95
N ASN A 436 -14.98 9.78 -13.78
CA ASN A 436 -15.74 8.72 -13.11
C ASN A 436 -15.25 8.36 -11.70
N CYS A 437 -14.70 9.32 -10.97
CA CYS A 437 -14.34 9.10 -9.57
C CYS A 437 -15.60 9.19 -8.68
N VAL A 438 -15.63 8.42 -7.58
CA VAL A 438 -16.68 8.39 -6.57
C VAL A 438 -16.05 8.66 -5.20
N PHE A 439 -16.64 9.58 -4.43
CA PHE A 439 -16.14 10.03 -3.14
C PHE A 439 -17.23 9.94 -2.07
N GLY A 440 -17.47 8.74 -1.56
CA GLY A 440 -18.62 8.43 -0.72
C GLY A 440 -19.49 7.36 -1.38
N THR A 441 -20.78 7.41 -1.11
CA THR A 441 -21.78 6.49 -1.68
C THR A 441 -22.17 6.87 -3.11
N GLU A 442 -22.49 5.88 -3.94
CA GLU A 442 -23.16 6.05 -5.24
C GLU A 442 -24.69 6.05 -5.17
N PHE A 443 -25.27 5.78 -4.00
CA PHE A 443 -26.71 5.68 -3.74
C PHE A 443 -27.39 4.61 -4.60
N ASP A 444 -26.77 3.44 -4.73
CA ASP A 444 -27.37 2.31 -5.47
C ASP A 444 -28.27 1.43 -4.58
N GLY A 445 -28.34 1.74 -3.29
CA GLY A 445 -29.18 1.06 -2.31
C GLY A 445 -28.49 -0.11 -1.61
N VAL A 446 -27.20 -0.37 -1.90
CA VAL A 446 -26.37 -1.37 -1.22
C VAL A 446 -25.30 -0.64 -0.43
N SER A 447 -25.24 -0.90 0.88
CA SER A 447 -24.20 -0.36 1.76
C SER A 447 -24.03 1.18 1.79
N ASP A 448 -24.97 1.96 1.25
CA ASP A 448 -24.93 3.43 1.18
C ASP A 448 -24.49 4.12 2.51
N ASP A 449 -24.94 3.58 3.65
CA ASP A 449 -24.59 4.10 4.99
C ASP A 449 -23.12 3.84 5.39
N LEU A 450 -22.52 2.75 4.88
CA LEU A 450 -21.13 2.37 5.13
C LEU A 450 -20.16 3.06 4.18
N GLU A 451 -20.62 3.44 3.00
CA GLU A 451 -19.82 4.11 1.96
C GLU A 451 -19.51 5.59 2.26
N ALA A 452 -20.17 6.19 3.25
CA ALA A 452 -19.90 7.57 3.63
C ALA A 452 -18.50 7.73 4.26
N ASN A 453 -17.67 8.60 3.69
CA ASN A 453 -16.41 8.98 4.34
C ASN A 453 -16.67 9.92 5.53
N VAL A 454 -15.99 9.69 6.64
CA VAL A 454 -16.00 10.56 7.82
C VAL A 454 -14.67 11.30 7.88
N ILE A 455 -14.72 12.63 7.74
CA ILE A 455 -13.52 13.44 7.59
C ILE A 455 -13.51 14.55 8.64
N CYS A 456 -12.42 14.60 9.41
CA CYS A 456 -12.04 15.80 10.15
C CYS A 456 -10.86 16.45 9.42
N ASN A 457 -11.08 17.68 8.97
CA ASN A 457 -10.02 18.49 8.37
C ASN A 457 -10.12 19.93 8.87
N ASN A 458 -8.99 20.45 9.32
CA ASN A 458 -8.81 21.80 9.84
C ASN A 458 -8.24 22.74 8.75
N TRP A 459 -8.44 22.44 7.45
CA TRP A 459 -8.00 23.27 6.32
C TRP A 459 -9.11 24.21 5.79
N PRO A 460 -8.82 25.49 5.43
CA PRO A 460 -7.57 26.24 5.64
C PRO A 460 -7.78 27.11 6.88
N LEU A 461 -7.74 26.57 8.08
CA LEU A 461 -8.09 27.44 9.20
C LEU A 461 -6.93 28.36 9.52
N ASP A 462 -5.89 27.86 10.14
CA ASP A 462 -4.89 28.75 10.73
C ASP A 462 -3.60 27.93 10.68
N TYR A 463 -2.79 28.07 9.64
CA TYR A 463 -1.61 28.90 9.74
C TYR A 463 -1.29 29.21 11.21
N TRP A 464 -0.46 28.35 11.78
CA TRP A 464 0.42 28.66 12.88
C TRP A 464 1.20 29.96 12.59
N PHE A 465 0.56 31.12 12.77
CA PHE A 465 1.27 32.38 12.77
C PHE A 465 2.01 32.41 14.11
N GLU A 466 3.33 32.26 14.04
CA GLU A 466 4.20 32.54 15.18
C GLU A 466 4.03 34.02 15.64
N TYR A 467 3.47 34.86 14.76
CA TYR A 467 3.25 36.30 14.93
C TYR A 467 1.89 36.74 14.32
N PRO A 468 0.91 37.18 15.14
CA PRO A 468 -0.45 37.55 14.71
C PRO A 468 -0.54 38.66 13.64
N GLU A 469 0.48 39.49 13.52
CA GLU A 469 0.55 40.62 12.59
C GLU A 469 0.66 40.23 11.11
N TYR A 470 0.91 38.95 10.80
CA TYR A 470 0.95 38.43 9.43
C TYR A 470 -0.31 37.68 9.03
N GLU A 471 -1.35 37.68 9.87
CA GLU A 471 -2.66 37.11 9.51
C GLU A 471 -3.21 37.81 8.25
N PRO A 472 -3.56 37.08 7.18
CA PRO A 472 -4.28 37.65 6.05
C PRO A 472 -5.66 38.10 6.53
N ASP A 473 -6.09 39.28 6.09
CA ASP A 473 -7.40 39.81 6.43
C ASP A 473 -8.50 38.91 5.87
N VAL A 474 -9.15 38.17 6.76
CA VAL A 474 -10.22 37.21 6.45
C VAL A 474 -11.45 37.88 5.83
N SER A 475 -11.58 39.20 5.91
CA SER A 475 -12.64 39.97 5.25
C SER A 475 -12.48 40.06 3.72
N LEU A 476 -11.32 39.66 3.18
CA LEU A 476 -11.02 39.64 1.75
C LEU A 476 -11.45 38.34 1.03
N TYR A 477 -11.87 37.31 1.78
CA TYR A 477 -12.36 36.04 1.23
C TYR A 477 -13.89 36.04 1.12
N TYR A 478 -14.42 35.45 0.04
CA TYR A 478 -15.87 35.41 -0.18
C TYR A 478 -16.57 34.56 0.89
N ALA A 479 -17.76 35.00 1.33
CA ALA A 479 -18.61 34.26 2.25
C ALA A 479 -18.88 32.85 1.71
N GLY A 480 -18.30 31.83 2.37
CA GLY A 480 -18.33 30.42 1.94
C GLY A 480 -16.96 29.76 1.80
N GLN A 481 -15.86 30.53 1.83
CA GLN A 481 -14.49 30.00 1.77
C GLN A 481 -13.86 29.70 3.14
N LEU A 482 -14.55 29.99 4.25
CA LEU A 482 -14.05 29.81 5.61
C LEU A 482 -14.95 28.85 6.39
N SER A 483 -14.39 27.83 7.02
CA SER A 483 -15.06 27.15 8.15
C SER A 483 -14.87 28.01 9.41
N PRO A 484 -15.84 28.04 10.36
CA PRO A 484 -15.75 28.94 11.52
C PRO A 484 -14.70 28.51 12.56
N ARG A 485 -13.91 29.49 13.03
CA ARG A 485 -12.77 29.44 13.97
C ARG A 485 -12.97 28.73 15.33
N TYR A 486 -14.18 28.33 15.73
CA TYR A 486 -14.43 27.89 17.11
C TYR A 486 -15.45 26.76 17.21
N GLN A 487 -15.01 25.54 16.91
CA GLN A 487 -15.81 24.37 17.21
C GLN A 487 -15.00 23.25 17.86
N ALA A 488 -14.56 23.47 19.10
CA ALA A 488 -14.69 22.41 20.09
C ALA A 488 -16.20 22.08 20.17
N GLY A 489 -16.63 21.02 19.47
CA GLY A 489 -18.04 20.63 19.38
C GLY A 489 -18.73 20.67 18.00
N ALA A 490 -18.02 20.96 16.88
CA ALA A 490 -18.59 20.74 15.53
C ALA A 490 -18.84 19.25 15.37
N PRO A 491 -19.90 18.71 14.77
CA PRO A 491 -19.84 17.32 14.33
C PRO A 491 -18.71 17.15 13.27
N PRO A 492 -18.00 16.00 13.21
CA PRO A 492 -17.18 15.67 12.05
C PRO A 492 -18.01 15.83 10.77
N GLY A 493 -17.38 16.34 9.70
CA GLY A 493 -18.04 16.42 8.42
C GLY A 493 -18.21 15.02 7.85
N VAL A 494 -19.45 14.58 7.68
CA VAL A 494 -19.73 13.36 6.90
C VAL A 494 -19.89 13.78 5.45
N VAL A 495 -19.02 13.29 4.57
CA VAL A 495 -19.18 13.47 3.13
C VAL A 495 -20.13 12.37 2.65
N ARG A 496 -21.43 12.70 2.64
CA ARG A 496 -22.50 11.92 2.01
C ARG A 496 -22.82 12.56 0.66
N GLY A 497 -22.15 12.12 -0.41
CA GLY A 497 -22.41 12.66 -1.73
C GLY A 497 -21.59 12.03 -2.84
N VAL A 498 -22.14 12.03 -4.04
CA VAL A 498 -21.47 11.62 -5.28
C VAL A 498 -20.79 12.84 -5.89
N VAL A 499 -19.46 12.92 -5.85
CA VAL A 499 -18.72 13.83 -6.75
C VAL A 499 -18.30 13.04 -8.00
N ARG A 500 -19.23 12.86 -8.95
CA ARG A 500 -18.91 12.34 -10.28
C ARG A 500 -18.29 13.45 -11.11
N VAL A 501 -17.00 13.34 -11.44
CA VAL A 501 -16.39 14.17 -12.48
C VAL A 501 -16.80 13.57 -13.83
N PRO A 502 -17.64 14.24 -14.63
CA PRO A 502 -18.08 13.71 -15.92
C PRO A 502 -16.89 13.65 -16.90
N PRO A 503 -16.90 12.72 -17.86
CA PRO A 503 -15.91 12.72 -18.94
C PRO A 503 -15.98 14.04 -19.72
N TRP A 504 -14.81 14.61 -20.04
CA TRP A 504 -14.77 15.78 -20.92
C TRP A 504 -15.28 15.37 -22.30
N ASN A 505 -16.35 16.03 -22.75
CA ASN A 505 -16.94 15.83 -24.07
C ASN A 505 -15.86 16.04 -25.15
N LYS A 506 -15.73 15.07 -26.07
CA LYS A 506 -15.02 15.25 -27.34
C LYS A 506 -15.39 16.60 -27.99
N PRO A 507 -14.48 17.26 -28.74
CA PRO A 507 -14.82 18.47 -29.47
C PRO A 507 -15.99 18.17 -30.43
N GLY A 508 -17.19 18.68 -30.12
CA GLY A 508 -18.39 18.49 -30.95
C GLY A 508 -19.63 17.93 -30.25
N ALA A 509 -19.57 17.44 -29.01
CA ALA A 509 -20.76 16.98 -28.29
C ALA A 509 -21.48 18.13 -27.58
N ARG A 510 -22.74 18.38 -27.96
CA ARG A 510 -23.61 19.44 -27.41
C ARG A 510 -23.67 19.38 -25.88
N LYS A 511 -23.65 20.55 -25.24
CA LYS A 511 -23.91 20.73 -23.80
C LYS A 511 -25.19 19.98 -23.40
N PRO A 512 -25.20 19.19 -22.32
CA PRO A 512 -26.46 18.83 -21.67
C PRO A 512 -27.06 20.13 -21.12
N VAL A 513 -28.14 20.57 -21.74
CA VAL A 513 -29.04 21.56 -21.17
C VAL A 513 -29.91 20.81 -20.18
N GLY A 514 -29.88 21.20 -18.91
CA GLY A 514 -30.90 20.78 -17.94
C GLY A 514 -30.36 20.17 -16.65
N ASP A 515 -30.55 20.94 -15.58
CA ASP A 515 -30.65 20.55 -14.17
C ASP A 515 -29.37 20.55 -13.29
N PRO A 516 -29.14 21.64 -12.53
CA PRO A 516 -28.11 21.72 -11.47
C PRO A 516 -28.37 20.84 -10.24
N SER A 517 -29.49 20.10 -10.17
CA SER A 517 -29.91 19.35 -8.98
C SER A 517 -29.08 18.10 -8.63
N ARG A 518 -28.13 17.68 -9.48
CA ARG A 518 -27.32 16.45 -9.25
C ARG A 518 -25.97 16.66 -8.56
N MET A 519 -25.58 17.90 -8.21
CA MET A 519 -24.50 18.14 -7.24
C MET A 519 -25.09 18.22 -5.83
N ALA A 520 -25.53 17.08 -5.29
CA ALA A 520 -26.00 17.02 -3.92
C ALA A 520 -24.80 16.90 -2.96
N TRP A 521 -24.33 18.04 -2.44
CA TRP A 521 -23.61 18.05 -1.16
C TRP A 521 -24.65 17.97 -0.04
N SER A 522 -24.93 16.78 0.51
CA SER A 522 -25.71 16.71 1.73
C SER A 522 -24.77 16.94 2.93
N LYS A 523 -24.81 18.15 3.51
CA LYS A 523 -24.32 18.38 4.87
C LYS A 523 -25.40 17.92 5.83
N SER A 524 -25.32 16.70 6.35
CA SER A 524 -26.20 16.27 7.45
C SER A 524 -25.66 16.83 8.77
N ASN A 525 -26.00 18.08 9.11
CA ASN A 525 -25.96 18.56 10.48
C ASN A 525 -27.32 18.23 11.13
N SER A 526 -27.51 17.00 11.59
CA SER A 526 -28.69 16.66 12.38
C SER A 526 -28.34 15.68 13.49
N VAL A 527 -27.92 16.24 14.64
CA VAL A 527 -28.16 15.60 15.93
C VAL A 527 -29.53 16.10 16.37
N GLY A 528 -30.51 15.20 16.40
CA GLY A 528 -31.85 15.50 16.86
C GLY A 528 -31.83 15.89 18.33
N VAL A 529 -32.15 17.14 18.62
CA VAL A 529 -32.68 17.54 19.93
C VAL A 529 -34.14 17.89 19.68
N THR A 530 -35.03 17.01 20.10
CA THR A 530 -36.48 17.27 20.10
C THR A 530 -36.79 18.30 21.19
N PRO A 531 -37.34 19.48 20.89
CA PRO A 531 -37.91 20.33 21.92
C PRO A 531 -39.32 19.82 22.22
N VAL A 532 -39.52 19.33 23.45
CA VAL A 532 -40.86 19.22 24.02
C VAL A 532 -41.33 20.64 24.36
N SER A 533 -42.30 21.13 23.60
CA SER A 533 -43.23 22.20 24.02
C SER A 533 -44.56 21.87 23.35
N GLY A 534 -45.68 21.68 24.04
CA GLY A 534 -46.10 22.38 25.24
C GLY A 534 -47.24 23.31 24.85
N ARG A 535 -48.44 22.72 24.75
CA ARG A 535 -49.76 23.27 24.37
C ARG A 535 -50.06 23.47 22.89
#